data_AF-A0AAV1IV19-F1
#
_entry.id   AF-A0AAV1IV19-F1
#
_cell.length_a   1.000
_cell.length_b   1.000
_cell.length_c   1.000
_cell.angle_alpha   90.00
_cell.angle_beta   90.00
_cell.angle_gamma   90.00
#
_symmetry.space_group_name_H-M   'P 1'
#
loop_
_entity.id
_entity.type
_entity.pdbx_description
1 polymer ?
#
loop_
_entity_poly.entity_id
_entity_poly.type
_entity_poly.pdbx_seq_one_letter_code
_entity_poly.pdbx_strand_id
1 'polypeptide(L)'
;MSSLHSNGVITGYFNGYCLLCEVHITKEKTESHILEEGHKEKFERSSYVKKYQSDHIRKVNVGYYCEFCNILVPTMAHVELHVSSENHERRKGIMLLKEVNEGVIAYREVLIGKKAWHGLVGDTCMLCNVEYTDESQHLENSAHILQLIQQEVVLKNPKIVYRDVNGTIHCLICNINIESIKMKNHFESEDHLGYYRQRCEEKNTLEKQVASIVNPEIGKEQNTQIIENVIEKPEERSSSKDKDEAEDEQNTRKENNQKPEEIAIEESEEVVKHKGPGGNDTELVHPFAAIEKARSLCKQNHINYKPGKQSAYCKICNVTISSSIKMIKDHIEEEKHMEKLKMEKKKITAQPRNELLKVPMCLFIDTFNEFQKPHEPIPRFVAINRKILVSYLSFLFMTFNGTVIRCQACEVNVQFRGIELHVGTPTHMKAMIKTDVVFVGVNEFVREVRAGHYHCGYCNLVLGNIQDLYSHLSSQNHKSTKEAKMGELFLLFSLNE
;
A
#
# COMPACT_ATOMS: atom_id res chain seq x y z
N MET A 1 -7.87 -5.00 18.52
CA MET A 1 -9.11 -4.20 18.54
C MET A 1 -10.30 -5.13 18.34
N SER A 2 -11.35 -5.02 19.16
CA SER A 2 -12.59 -5.78 18.91
C SER A 2 -13.18 -5.34 17.57
N SER A 3 -13.60 -6.28 16.74
CA SER A 3 -14.29 -5.99 15.48
C SER A 3 -15.49 -5.05 15.69
N LEU A 4 -16.12 -5.11 16.86
CA LEU A 4 -17.26 -4.28 17.24
C LEU A 4 -16.87 -2.80 17.40
N HIS A 5 -15.72 -2.52 18.02
CA HIS A 5 -15.26 -1.14 18.19
C HIS A 5 -15.00 -0.47 16.85
N SER A 6 -14.35 -1.17 15.93
CA SER A 6 -14.13 -0.65 14.57
C SER A 6 -15.40 -0.46 13.74
N ASN A 7 -16.56 -0.96 14.21
CA ASN A 7 -17.88 -0.79 13.61
C ASN A 7 -18.75 0.25 14.36
N GLY A 8 -18.15 1.11 15.18
CA GLY A 8 -18.88 2.19 15.88
C GLY A 8 -19.82 1.69 16.97
N VAL A 9 -19.56 0.50 17.53
CA VAL A 9 -20.31 -0.05 18.67
C VAL A 9 -19.49 0.13 19.94
N ILE A 10 -20.04 0.88 20.91
CA ILE A 10 -19.48 0.95 22.26
C ILE A 10 -19.95 -0.27 23.04
N THR A 11 -19.04 -0.96 23.72
CA THR A 11 -19.33 -2.22 24.42
C THR A 11 -19.08 -2.09 25.91
N GLY A 12 -20.04 -2.55 26.71
CA GLY A 12 -19.88 -2.80 28.15
C GLY A 12 -19.76 -4.29 28.43
N TYR A 13 -19.86 -4.68 29.71
CA TYR A 13 -19.73 -6.08 30.13
C TYR A 13 -20.81 -7.01 29.55
N PHE A 14 -22.07 -6.52 29.48
CA PHE A 14 -23.23 -7.34 29.08
C PHE A 14 -23.95 -6.83 27.83
N ASN A 15 -23.76 -5.55 27.49
CA ASN A 15 -24.53 -4.87 26.47
C ASN A 15 -23.62 -4.06 25.54
N GLY A 16 -24.07 -3.86 24.31
CA GLY A 16 -23.52 -2.91 23.36
C GLY A 16 -24.50 -1.78 23.05
N TYR A 17 -23.97 -0.68 22.54
CA TYR A 17 -24.76 0.39 21.96
C TYR A 17 -24.12 0.82 20.65
N CYS A 18 -24.88 0.75 19.55
CA CYS A 18 -24.37 1.23 18.27
C CYS A 18 -24.52 2.74 18.18
N LEU A 19 -23.41 3.46 18.12
CA LEU A 19 -23.38 4.92 18.07
C LEU A 19 -23.85 5.49 16.72
N LEU A 20 -23.93 4.64 15.69
CA LEU A 20 -24.36 5.00 14.35
C LEU A 20 -25.86 4.77 14.16
N CYS A 21 -26.36 3.64 14.67
CA CYS A 21 -27.76 3.28 14.61
C CYS A 21 -28.58 3.85 15.77
N GLU A 22 -27.92 4.27 16.86
CA GLU A 22 -28.52 4.76 18.11
C GLU A 22 -29.45 3.73 18.75
N VAL A 23 -29.01 2.48 18.76
CA VAL A 23 -29.77 1.34 19.31
C VAL A 23 -28.95 0.60 20.35
N HIS A 24 -29.63 0.18 21.41
CA HIS A 24 -29.10 -0.79 22.38
C HIS A 24 -29.12 -2.19 21.76
N ILE A 25 -28.06 -2.95 21.98
CA ILE A 25 -27.86 -4.28 21.39
C ILE A 25 -27.38 -5.22 22.49
N THR A 26 -28.01 -6.39 22.60
CA THR A 26 -27.53 -7.43 23.52
C THR A 26 -26.27 -8.08 22.96
N LYS A 27 -25.43 -8.65 23.83
CA LYS A 27 -24.16 -9.27 23.42
C LYS A 27 -24.35 -10.26 22.25
N GLU A 28 -25.39 -11.08 22.30
CA GLU A 28 -25.73 -12.12 21.31
C GLU A 28 -26.10 -11.56 19.94
N LYS A 29 -26.62 -10.33 19.89
CA LYS A 29 -27.07 -9.68 18.64
C LYS A 29 -26.03 -8.73 18.05
N THR A 30 -24.90 -8.50 18.73
CA THR A 30 -23.95 -7.47 18.31
C THR A 30 -23.29 -7.80 16.98
N GLU A 31 -22.92 -9.07 16.77
CA GLU A 31 -22.29 -9.52 15.51
C GLU A 31 -23.28 -9.51 14.34
N SER A 32 -24.52 -9.96 14.54
CA SER A 32 -25.54 -9.89 13.49
C SER A 32 -25.89 -8.44 13.14
N HIS A 33 -25.94 -7.54 14.11
CA HIS A 33 -26.28 -6.14 13.89
C HIS A 33 -25.29 -5.44 12.95
N ILE A 34 -23.97 -5.63 13.13
CA ILE A 34 -22.97 -4.98 12.27
C ILE A 34 -23.00 -5.50 10.82
N LEU A 35 -23.64 -6.65 10.58
CA LEU A 35 -23.83 -7.23 9.26
C LEU A 35 -25.09 -6.72 8.54
N GLU A 36 -26.04 -6.11 9.26
CA GLU A 36 -27.27 -5.54 8.70
C GLU A 36 -26.93 -4.43 7.69
N GLU A 37 -27.62 -4.40 6.54
CA GLU A 37 -27.35 -3.39 5.50
C GLU A 37 -27.54 -1.96 6.01
N GLY A 38 -28.59 -1.73 6.81
CA GLY A 38 -28.86 -0.41 7.40
C GLY A 38 -27.74 0.08 8.32
N HIS A 39 -27.03 -0.83 9.00
CA HIS A 39 -25.83 -0.48 9.77
C HIS A 39 -24.67 -0.13 8.84
N LYS A 40 -24.38 -0.99 7.85
CA LYS A 40 -23.27 -0.81 6.89
C LYS A 40 -23.36 0.54 6.17
N GLU A 41 -24.54 0.92 5.68
CA GLU A 41 -24.76 2.21 5.04
C GLU A 41 -24.48 3.42 5.96
N LYS A 42 -24.86 3.32 7.25
CA LYS A 42 -24.57 4.39 8.23
C LYS A 42 -23.09 4.41 8.60
N PHE A 43 -22.47 3.24 8.69
CA PHE A 43 -21.04 3.10 8.93
C PHE A 43 -20.20 3.70 7.81
N GLU A 44 -20.52 3.42 6.55
CA GLU A 44 -19.82 3.98 5.38
C GLU A 44 -19.97 5.51 5.28
N ARG A 45 -21.11 6.06 5.69
CA ARG A 45 -21.32 7.51 5.77
C ARG A 45 -20.56 8.18 6.91
N SER A 46 -20.29 7.43 7.99
CA SER A 46 -19.50 7.96 9.10
C SER A 46 -18.02 8.06 8.69
N SER A 47 -17.37 9.16 9.07
CA SER A 47 -15.98 9.43 8.71
C SER A 47 -15.13 9.67 9.93
N TYR A 48 -13.84 9.37 9.80
CA TYR A 48 -12.86 9.77 10.80
C TYR A 48 -12.64 11.28 10.77
N VAL A 49 -12.39 11.85 11.94
CA VAL A 49 -11.92 13.23 12.05
C VAL A 49 -10.54 13.32 11.42
N LYS A 50 -10.41 14.07 10.33
CA LYS A 50 -9.17 14.14 9.52
C LYS A 50 -7.90 14.40 10.33
N LYS A 51 -7.96 15.27 11.35
CA LYS A 51 -6.83 15.60 12.26
C LYS A 51 -6.40 14.40 13.12
N TYR A 52 -7.32 13.51 13.46
CA TYR A 52 -7.15 12.42 14.43
C TYR A 52 -7.49 11.04 13.81
N GLN A 53 -7.25 10.90 12.51
CA GLN A 53 -7.56 9.66 11.79
C GLN A 53 -6.67 8.50 12.27
N SER A 54 -5.39 8.77 12.57
CA SER A 54 -4.44 7.81 13.17
C SER A 54 -4.83 7.40 14.59
N ASP A 55 -5.63 8.21 15.27
CA ASP A 55 -6.17 7.93 16.61
C ASP A 55 -7.53 7.22 16.56
N HIS A 56 -8.00 6.87 15.36
CA HIS A 56 -9.30 6.24 15.12
C HIS A 56 -10.46 7.00 15.79
N ILE A 57 -10.43 8.33 15.69
CA ILE A 57 -11.53 9.17 16.18
C ILE A 57 -12.57 9.30 15.08
N ARG A 58 -13.70 8.62 15.26
CA ARG A 58 -14.83 8.62 14.33
C ARG A 58 -15.85 9.67 14.73
N LYS A 59 -16.32 10.47 13.77
CA LYS A 59 -17.48 11.34 14.01
C LYS A 59 -18.75 10.51 13.95
N VAL A 60 -19.53 10.55 15.02
CA VAL A 60 -20.85 9.90 15.16
C VAL A 60 -21.90 10.97 15.45
N ASN A 61 -23.19 10.60 15.45
CA ASN A 61 -24.27 11.59 15.61
C ASN A 61 -24.18 12.35 16.94
N VAL A 62 -23.84 11.64 18.01
CA VAL A 62 -23.82 12.16 19.39
C VAL A 62 -22.45 12.66 19.87
N GLY A 63 -21.46 12.78 18.96
CA GLY A 63 -20.13 13.29 19.29
C GLY A 63 -19.00 12.61 18.52
N TYR A 64 -17.92 12.27 19.23
CA TYR A 64 -16.70 11.71 18.68
C TYR A 64 -16.35 10.41 19.40
N TYR A 65 -16.27 9.32 18.67
CA TYR A 65 -15.99 8.01 19.22
C TYR A 65 -14.52 7.65 19.04
N CYS A 66 -13.83 7.30 20.13
CA CYS A 66 -12.50 6.74 20.08
C CYS A 66 -12.57 5.21 20.05
N GLU A 67 -12.23 4.60 18.92
CA GLU A 67 -12.28 3.13 18.76
C GLU A 67 -11.24 2.42 19.64
N PHE A 68 -10.09 3.05 19.94
CA PHE A 68 -9.06 2.45 20.81
C PHE A 68 -9.47 2.43 22.28
N CYS A 69 -10.10 3.51 22.73
CA CYS A 69 -10.47 3.68 24.13
C CYS A 69 -11.88 3.17 24.43
N ASN A 70 -12.70 2.88 23.40
CA ASN A 70 -14.10 2.49 23.55
C ASN A 70 -14.87 3.53 24.39
N ILE A 71 -14.67 4.82 24.09
CA ILE A 71 -15.34 5.94 24.76
C ILE A 71 -15.94 6.92 23.75
N LEU A 72 -17.06 7.52 24.14
CA LEU A 72 -17.67 8.63 23.44
C LEU A 72 -17.23 9.95 24.07
N VAL A 73 -16.71 10.85 23.25
CA VAL A 73 -16.19 12.16 23.62
C VAL A 73 -17.13 13.23 23.04
N PRO A 74 -17.68 14.15 23.85
CA PRO A 74 -18.79 15.00 23.41
C PRO A 74 -18.37 16.14 22.48
N THR A 75 -17.15 16.65 22.60
CA THR A 75 -16.68 17.83 21.85
C THR A 75 -15.27 17.64 21.32
N MET A 76 -14.91 18.39 20.27
CA MET A 76 -13.58 18.31 19.66
C MET A 76 -12.46 18.74 20.62
N ALA A 77 -12.73 19.72 21.51
CA ALA A 77 -11.75 20.14 22.52
C ALA A 77 -11.43 18.99 23.50
N HIS A 78 -12.44 18.20 23.89
CA HIS A 78 -12.21 17.01 24.70
C HIS A 78 -11.51 15.89 23.92
N VAL A 79 -11.71 15.79 22.61
CA VAL A 79 -10.94 14.84 21.77
C VAL A 79 -9.47 15.17 21.84
N GLU A 80 -9.09 16.44 21.68
CA GLU A 80 -7.70 16.88 21.75
C GLU A 80 -7.06 16.53 23.10
N LEU A 81 -7.74 16.82 24.21
CA LEU A 81 -7.28 16.43 25.54
C LEU A 81 -7.18 14.91 25.70
N HIS A 82 -8.14 14.16 25.16
CA HIS A 82 -8.20 12.72 25.25
C HIS A 82 -7.04 12.05 24.50
N VAL A 83 -6.82 12.41 23.23
CA VAL A 83 -5.78 11.78 22.40
C VAL A 83 -4.38 12.12 22.89
N SER A 84 -4.19 13.25 23.56
CA SER A 84 -2.92 13.60 24.22
C SER A 84 -2.72 12.93 25.58
N SER A 85 -3.70 12.17 26.10
CA SER A 85 -3.56 11.49 27.38
C SER A 85 -2.73 10.22 27.28
N GLU A 86 -1.93 9.93 28.32
CA GLU A 86 -1.13 8.70 28.40
C GLU A 86 -1.98 7.42 28.28
N ASN A 87 -3.22 7.46 28.80
CA ASN A 87 -4.16 6.34 28.71
C ASN A 87 -4.56 6.02 27.27
N HIS A 88 -4.75 7.05 26.42
CA HIS A 88 -5.07 6.84 25.01
C HIS A 88 -3.88 6.25 24.27
N GLU A 89 -2.68 6.81 24.43
CA GLU A 89 -1.47 6.30 23.79
C GLU A 89 -1.19 4.84 24.19
N ARG A 90 -1.38 4.49 25.47
CA ARG A 90 -1.26 3.10 25.95
C ARG A 90 -2.26 2.16 25.25
N ARG A 91 -3.54 2.53 25.22
CA ARG A 91 -4.60 1.69 24.59
C ARG A 91 -4.43 1.58 23.09
N LYS A 92 -4.11 2.70 22.42
CA LYS A 92 -3.80 2.77 20.99
C LYS A 92 -2.67 1.80 20.65
N GLY A 93 -1.58 1.82 21.43
CA GLY A 93 -0.49 0.88 21.27
C GLY A 93 -0.96 -0.58 21.33
N ILE A 94 -1.61 -0.99 22.40
CA ILE A 94 -2.06 -2.39 22.59
C ILE A 94 -2.98 -2.84 21.44
N MET A 95 -3.88 -1.96 20.99
CA MET A 95 -4.81 -2.28 19.90
C MET A 95 -4.16 -2.42 18.53
N LEU A 96 -2.92 -1.94 18.37
CA LEU A 96 -2.10 -2.05 17.17
C LEU A 96 -1.20 -3.29 17.17
N LEU A 97 -1.26 -4.10 18.23
CA LEU A 97 -0.60 -5.41 18.29
C LEU A 97 -1.50 -6.50 17.71
N LYS A 98 -0.94 -7.37 16.88
CA LYS A 98 -1.60 -8.56 16.32
C LYS A 98 -0.68 -9.76 16.45
N GLU A 99 -1.11 -10.76 17.20
CA GLU A 99 -0.38 -12.03 17.31
C GLU A 99 -0.42 -12.81 16.00
N VAL A 100 0.71 -13.44 15.66
CA VAL A 100 0.91 -14.34 14.52
C VAL A 100 1.84 -15.48 14.96
N ASN A 101 1.91 -16.57 14.20
CA ASN A 101 2.72 -17.74 14.59
C ASN A 101 4.20 -17.38 14.84
N GLU A 102 4.75 -16.45 14.06
CA GLU A 102 6.15 -16.01 14.14
C GLU A 102 6.43 -14.95 15.23
N GLY A 103 5.39 -14.47 15.93
CA GLY A 103 5.52 -13.44 16.96
C GLY A 103 4.35 -12.45 16.98
N VAL A 104 4.65 -11.15 17.03
CA VAL A 104 3.62 -10.09 17.13
C VAL A 104 3.87 -9.01 16.11
N ILE A 105 2.86 -8.68 15.30
CA ILE A 105 2.91 -7.52 14.41
C ILE A 105 2.48 -6.28 15.20
N ALA A 106 3.36 -5.28 15.30
CA ALA A 106 3.04 -3.97 15.85
C ALA A 106 2.78 -2.95 14.74
N TYR A 107 1.87 -2.00 15.01
CA TYR A 107 1.46 -0.94 14.06
C TYR A 107 0.97 -1.44 12.70
N ARG A 108 0.67 -2.74 12.55
CA ARG A 108 0.41 -3.39 11.25
C ARG A 108 1.59 -3.34 10.27
N GLU A 109 2.78 -2.91 10.73
CA GLU A 109 3.93 -2.62 9.87
C GLU A 109 5.14 -3.49 10.20
N VAL A 110 5.41 -3.72 11.48
CA VAL A 110 6.66 -4.35 11.92
C VAL A 110 6.39 -5.67 12.65
N LEU A 111 7.11 -6.73 12.26
CA LEU A 111 7.10 -8.01 12.96
C LEU A 111 8.09 -7.98 14.14
N ILE A 112 7.58 -8.18 15.34
CA ILE A 112 8.37 -8.47 16.54
C ILE A 112 8.47 -9.98 16.62
N GLY A 113 9.68 -10.52 16.44
CA GLY A 113 9.88 -11.98 16.47
C GLY A 113 9.52 -12.58 17.84
N LYS A 114 9.06 -13.84 17.83
CA LYS A 114 8.60 -14.56 19.03
C LYS A 114 9.56 -14.47 20.22
N LYS A 115 10.86 -14.71 20.01
CA LYS A 115 11.87 -14.60 21.08
C LYS A 115 11.91 -13.21 21.71
N ALA A 116 11.92 -12.17 20.88
CA ALA A 116 11.90 -10.79 21.37
C ALA A 116 10.60 -10.48 22.11
N TRP A 117 9.46 -10.92 21.58
CA TRP A 117 8.18 -10.75 22.26
C TRP A 117 8.16 -11.39 23.65
N HIS A 118 8.76 -12.58 23.80
CA HIS A 118 8.89 -13.26 25.08
C HIS A 118 10.09 -12.81 25.92
N GLY A 119 10.85 -11.79 25.51
CA GLY A 119 12.00 -11.32 26.30
C GLY A 119 13.20 -12.25 26.31
N LEU A 120 13.28 -13.20 25.37
CA LEU A 120 14.38 -14.15 25.29
C LEU A 120 15.56 -13.54 24.50
N VAL A 121 16.67 -13.31 25.20
CA VAL A 121 17.90 -12.74 24.66
C VAL A 121 19.03 -13.72 24.93
N GLY A 122 19.46 -14.45 23.89
CA GLY A 122 20.37 -15.58 24.08
C GLY A 122 19.70 -16.72 24.86
N ASP A 123 20.38 -17.23 25.87
CA ASP A 123 19.94 -18.24 26.85
C ASP A 123 19.34 -17.63 28.13
N THR A 124 19.14 -16.31 28.15
CA THR A 124 18.57 -15.59 29.29
C THR A 124 17.20 -15.01 28.93
N CYS A 125 16.24 -15.09 29.86
CA CYS A 125 14.97 -14.40 29.76
C CYS A 125 15.04 -13.08 30.53
N MET A 126 14.89 -11.97 29.81
CA MET A 126 14.90 -10.62 30.40
C MET A 126 13.74 -10.40 31.36
N LEU A 127 12.56 -10.94 31.06
CA LEU A 127 11.35 -10.72 31.89
C LEU A 127 11.46 -11.44 33.24
N CYS A 128 12.00 -12.66 33.23
CA CYS A 128 12.18 -13.47 34.43
C CYS A 128 13.52 -13.21 35.12
N ASN A 129 14.49 -12.63 34.42
CA ASN A 129 15.89 -12.51 34.83
C ASN A 129 16.50 -13.86 35.25
N VAL A 130 16.28 -14.90 34.43
CA VAL A 130 16.83 -16.24 34.63
C VAL A 130 17.41 -16.80 33.34
N GLU A 131 18.45 -17.62 33.46
CA GLU A 131 18.93 -18.49 32.39
C GLU A 131 17.97 -19.67 32.21
N TYR A 132 17.80 -20.15 30.98
CA TYR A 132 16.97 -21.29 30.65
C TYR A 132 17.70 -22.22 29.66
N THR A 133 17.49 -23.52 29.81
CA THR A 133 18.09 -24.54 28.92
C THR A 133 17.11 -25.05 27.87
N ASP A 134 15.81 -25.02 28.19
CA ASP A 134 14.72 -25.43 27.30
C ASP A 134 13.76 -24.25 27.11
N GLU A 135 13.73 -23.70 25.89
CA GLU A 135 12.87 -22.59 25.52
C GLU A 135 11.39 -22.92 25.69
N SER A 136 10.96 -24.13 25.32
CA SER A 136 9.56 -24.53 25.35
C SER A 136 9.05 -24.64 26.79
N GLN A 137 9.83 -25.32 27.64
CA GLN A 137 9.50 -25.44 29.07
C GLN A 137 9.47 -24.07 29.77
N HIS A 138 10.39 -23.16 29.42
CA HIS A 138 10.40 -21.82 29.98
C HIS A 138 9.17 -21.00 29.53
N LEU A 139 8.79 -21.07 28.26
CA LEU A 139 7.63 -20.35 27.71
C LEU A 139 6.30 -20.83 28.30
N GLU A 140 6.19 -22.11 28.66
CA GLU A 140 5.01 -22.70 29.33
C GLU A 140 4.96 -22.40 30.83
N ASN A 141 6.05 -21.87 31.41
CA ASN A 141 6.10 -21.56 32.83
C ASN A 141 5.10 -20.45 33.18
N SER A 142 4.18 -20.74 34.10
CA SER A 142 3.17 -19.79 34.56
C SER A 142 3.75 -18.47 35.09
N ALA A 143 4.91 -18.49 35.75
CA ALA A 143 5.56 -17.28 36.24
C ALA A 143 6.05 -16.40 35.08
N HIS A 144 6.60 -17.01 34.03
CA HIS A 144 7.00 -16.29 32.81
C HIS A 144 5.81 -15.66 32.11
N ILE A 145 4.73 -16.41 31.93
CA ILE A 145 3.48 -15.92 31.31
C ILE A 145 2.92 -14.74 32.11
N LEU A 146 2.89 -14.83 33.45
CA LEU A 146 2.44 -13.74 34.30
C LEU A 146 3.32 -12.50 34.16
N GLN A 147 4.65 -12.64 34.15
CA GLN A 147 5.56 -11.52 33.92
C GLN A 147 5.34 -10.90 32.53
N LEU A 148 5.23 -11.72 31.48
CA LEU A 148 4.96 -11.24 30.12
C LEU A 148 3.67 -10.41 30.02
N ILE A 149 2.61 -10.83 30.72
CA ILE A 149 1.33 -10.11 30.76
C ILE A 149 1.44 -8.81 31.57
N GLN A 150 2.17 -8.84 32.68
CA GLN A 150 2.31 -7.70 33.59
C GLN A 150 3.24 -6.61 33.04
N GLN A 151 4.22 -6.97 32.21
CA GLN A 151 5.21 -6.04 31.69
C GLN A 151 4.62 -5.17 30.56
N GLU A 152 4.60 -3.86 30.79
CA GLU A 152 4.05 -2.90 29.85
C GLU A 152 4.94 -2.77 28.60
N VAL A 153 4.32 -2.93 27.43
CA VAL A 153 4.96 -2.65 26.13
C VAL A 153 4.72 -1.19 25.78
N VAL A 154 5.80 -0.45 25.58
CA VAL A 154 5.75 0.95 25.19
C VAL A 154 5.86 1.07 23.67
N LEU A 155 4.87 1.75 23.11
CA LEU A 155 4.69 1.97 21.67
C LEU A 155 4.64 3.48 21.46
N LYS A 156 5.76 4.10 21.04
CA LYS A 156 5.83 5.56 20.81
C LYS A 156 5.64 5.96 19.35
N ASN A 157 6.26 5.23 18.44
CA ASN A 157 6.08 5.37 17.00
C ASN A 157 6.36 4.01 16.33
N PRO A 158 6.07 3.83 15.03
CA PRO A 158 6.25 2.54 14.36
C PRO A 158 7.65 1.94 14.51
N LYS A 159 8.68 2.79 14.64
CA LYS A 159 10.09 2.40 14.75
C LYS A 159 10.55 2.15 16.18
N ILE A 160 9.75 2.45 17.20
CA ILE A 160 10.14 2.39 18.61
C ILE A 160 9.14 1.53 19.37
N VAL A 161 9.55 0.29 19.63
CA VAL A 161 8.80 -0.72 20.39
C VAL A 161 9.73 -1.34 21.42
N TYR A 162 9.42 -1.15 22.70
CA TYR A 162 10.28 -1.61 23.79
C TYR A 162 9.50 -1.97 25.06
N ARG A 163 10.18 -2.59 26.01
CA ARG A 163 9.74 -2.72 27.41
C ARG A 163 10.78 -2.13 28.35
N ASP A 164 10.33 -1.51 29.43
CA ASP A 164 11.19 -1.23 30.57
C ASP A 164 11.19 -2.47 31.46
N VAL A 165 12.37 -3.04 31.67
CA VAL A 165 12.57 -4.24 32.47
C VAL A 165 13.61 -3.89 33.53
N ASN A 166 13.13 -3.64 34.75
CA ASN A 166 13.95 -3.30 35.92
C ASN A 166 14.91 -2.11 35.67
N GLY A 167 14.44 -1.05 34.97
CA GLY A 167 15.22 0.15 34.68
C GLY A 167 16.16 0.02 33.47
N THR A 168 16.11 -1.11 32.77
CA THR A 168 16.78 -1.32 31.49
C THR A 168 15.77 -1.43 30.35
N ILE A 169 16.15 -0.99 29.15
CA ILE A 169 15.24 -0.93 28.00
C ILE A 169 15.50 -2.14 27.11
N HIS A 170 14.52 -3.05 27.05
CA HIS A 170 14.53 -4.14 26.08
C HIS A 170 13.90 -3.67 24.77
N CYS A 171 14.73 -3.44 23.74
CA CYS A 171 14.23 -3.11 22.41
C CYS A 171 13.71 -4.37 21.72
N LEU A 172 12.41 -4.39 21.41
CA LEU A 172 11.73 -5.55 20.85
C LEU A 172 12.01 -5.75 19.36
N ILE A 173 12.46 -4.70 18.65
CA ILE A 173 12.82 -4.79 17.22
C ILE A 173 14.20 -5.46 17.07
N CYS A 174 15.18 -4.98 17.82
CA CYS A 174 16.56 -5.48 17.79
C CYS A 174 16.77 -6.72 18.67
N ASN A 175 15.84 -6.99 19.59
CA ASN A 175 15.96 -8.00 20.64
C ASN A 175 17.24 -7.88 21.49
N ILE A 176 17.55 -6.67 21.94
CA ILE A 176 18.71 -6.40 22.80
C ILE A 176 18.32 -5.55 24.01
N ASN A 177 19.12 -5.67 25.07
CA ASN A 177 19.00 -4.79 26.24
C ASN A 177 19.84 -3.51 26.05
N ILE A 178 19.30 -2.39 26.50
CA ILE A 178 19.86 -1.06 26.33
C ILE A 178 19.78 -0.34 27.67
N GLU A 179 20.89 0.26 28.09
CA GLU A 179 20.87 1.19 29.22
C GLU A 179 19.97 2.39 28.90
N SER A 180 19.10 2.78 29.84
CA SER A 180 18.13 3.86 29.65
C SER A 180 18.74 5.17 29.13
N ILE A 181 19.98 5.49 29.52
CA ILE A 181 20.73 6.66 29.03
C ILE A 181 21.12 6.60 27.53
N LYS A 182 21.24 5.41 26.96
CA LYS A 182 21.61 5.17 25.56
C LYS A 182 20.40 4.99 24.64
N MET A 183 19.19 4.99 25.21
CA MET A 183 17.93 4.72 24.51
C MET A 183 17.74 5.59 23.27
N LYS A 184 17.95 6.91 23.39
CA LYS A 184 17.77 7.85 22.27
C LYS A 184 18.72 7.54 21.11
N ASN A 185 20.01 7.36 21.41
CA ASN A 185 21.03 7.07 20.40
C ASN A 185 20.80 5.73 19.72
N HIS A 186 20.31 4.72 20.46
CA HIS A 186 19.98 3.42 19.87
C HIS A 186 18.90 3.52 18.80
N PHE A 187 17.76 4.15 19.10
CA PHE A 187 16.64 4.22 18.15
C PHE A 187 16.92 5.06 16.89
N GLU A 188 17.92 5.95 16.97
CA GLU A 188 18.39 6.75 15.85
C GLU A 188 19.54 6.09 15.06
N SER A 189 20.12 5.01 15.59
CA SER A 189 21.26 4.31 14.97
C SER A 189 20.88 3.62 13.67
N GLU A 190 21.85 3.53 12.74
CA GLU A 190 21.67 2.82 11.47
C GLU A 190 21.41 1.32 11.68
N ASP A 191 21.99 0.71 12.72
CA ASP A 191 21.75 -0.70 13.05
C ASP A 191 20.28 -0.94 13.40
N HIS A 192 19.70 -0.12 14.29
CA HIS A 192 18.29 -0.23 14.66
C HIS A 192 17.37 -0.01 13.45
N LEU A 193 17.67 0.98 12.62
CA LEU A 193 16.91 1.24 11.39
C LEU A 193 17.04 0.10 10.37
N GLY A 194 18.21 -0.57 10.32
CA GLY A 194 18.45 -1.79 9.57
C GLY A 194 17.54 -2.93 10.02
N TYR A 195 17.55 -3.25 11.32
CA TYR A 195 16.67 -4.27 11.89
C TYR A 195 15.19 -3.95 11.69
N TYR A 196 14.79 -2.69 11.88
CA TYR A 196 13.41 -2.26 11.62
C TYR A 196 12.98 -2.57 10.19
N ARG A 197 13.80 -2.20 9.19
CA ARG A 197 13.51 -2.49 7.77
C ARG A 197 13.38 -3.99 7.52
N GLN A 198 14.31 -4.79 8.04
CA GLN A 198 14.27 -6.24 7.94
C GLN A 198 12.97 -6.81 8.51
N ARG A 199 12.56 -6.37 9.71
CA ARG A 199 11.31 -6.82 10.35
C ARG A 199 10.06 -6.47 9.55
N CYS A 200 10.06 -5.33 8.85
CA CYS A 200 8.98 -4.98 7.92
C CYS A 200 8.95 -5.91 6.69
N GLU A 201 10.11 -6.26 6.14
CA GLU A 201 10.23 -7.20 5.00
C GLU A 201 9.78 -8.62 5.37
N GLU A 202 10.17 -9.10 6.55
CA GLU A 202 9.72 -10.39 7.12
C GLU A 202 8.19 -10.41 7.25
N LYS A 203 7.60 -9.35 7.80
CA LYS A 203 6.14 -9.19 7.92
C LYS A 203 5.45 -9.28 6.55
N ASN A 204 5.95 -8.56 5.55
CA ASN A 204 5.38 -8.55 4.21
C ASN A 204 5.47 -9.93 3.54
N THR A 205 6.57 -10.65 3.77
CA THR A 205 6.76 -12.02 3.27
C THR A 205 5.75 -12.97 3.91
N LEU A 206 5.54 -12.88 5.22
CA LEU A 206 4.55 -13.67 5.95
C LEU A 206 3.12 -13.42 5.41
N GLU A 207 2.75 -12.16 5.17
CA GLU A 207 1.43 -11.84 4.60
C GLU A 207 1.24 -12.41 3.19
N LYS A 208 2.28 -12.40 2.34
CA LYS A 208 2.25 -13.02 1.01
C LYS A 208 2.05 -14.53 1.11
N GLN A 209 2.72 -15.19 2.05
CA GLN A 209 2.55 -16.62 2.30
C GLN A 209 1.12 -16.95 2.75
N VAL A 210 0.59 -16.21 3.74
CA VAL A 210 -0.79 -16.41 4.22
C VAL A 210 -1.81 -16.18 3.10
N ALA A 211 -1.64 -15.13 2.29
CA ALA A 211 -2.54 -14.85 1.17
C ALA A 211 -2.56 -15.99 0.14
N SER A 212 -1.41 -16.64 -0.11
CA SER A 212 -1.31 -17.78 -1.02
C SER A 212 -2.05 -19.03 -0.51
N ILE A 213 -2.14 -19.22 0.81
CA ILE A 213 -2.85 -20.34 1.44
C ILE A 213 -4.36 -20.11 1.42
N VAL A 214 -4.80 -18.88 1.71
CA VAL A 214 -6.23 -18.55 1.83
C VAL A 214 -6.93 -18.49 0.46
N ASN A 215 -6.21 -18.12 -0.61
CA ASN A 215 -6.76 -18.02 -1.96
C ASN A 215 -6.01 -18.90 -2.98
N PRO A 216 -6.10 -20.25 -2.87
CA PRO A 216 -5.37 -21.16 -3.72
C PRO A 216 -5.83 -21.14 -5.20
N GLU A 217 -7.02 -20.61 -5.48
CA GLU A 217 -7.63 -20.62 -6.82
C GLU A 217 -7.13 -19.49 -7.74
N ILE A 218 -6.53 -18.43 -7.20
CA ILE A 218 -5.99 -17.32 -8.02
C ILE A 218 -4.63 -17.68 -8.64
N GLY A 219 -3.95 -18.73 -8.15
CA GLY A 219 -2.62 -19.15 -8.62
C GLY A 219 -2.60 -20.28 -9.66
N LYS A 220 -3.74 -20.94 -9.96
CA LYS A 220 -3.74 -22.16 -10.78
C LYS A 220 -3.76 -21.91 -12.30
N GLU A 221 -4.07 -20.71 -12.78
CA GLU A 221 -4.10 -20.44 -14.23
C GLU A 221 -2.71 -20.22 -14.88
N GLN A 222 -1.62 -20.19 -14.12
CA GLN A 222 -0.29 -19.89 -14.66
C GLN A 222 0.67 -21.09 -14.75
N ASN A 223 0.27 -22.30 -14.34
CA ASN A 223 1.21 -23.42 -14.22
C ASN A 223 0.85 -24.70 -15.01
N THR A 224 -0.06 -24.63 -15.99
CA THR A 224 -0.47 -25.81 -16.79
C THR A 224 0.12 -25.87 -18.21
N GLN A 225 1.16 -25.08 -18.52
CA GLN A 225 1.79 -25.09 -19.86
C GLN A 225 3.30 -25.33 -19.84
N ILE A 226 3.82 -26.24 -19.01
CA ILE A 226 5.20 -26.75 -19.15
C ILE A 226 5.30 -28.21 -18.72
N ILE A 227 4.54 -29.14 -19.32
CA ILE A 227 4.97 -30.54 -19.44
C ILE A 227 4.41 -31.12 -20.75
N GLU A 228 5.07 -30.83 -21.86
CA GLU A 228 5.09 -31.73 -23.03
C GLU A 228 6.49 -31.62 -23.65
N ASN A 229 7.08 -32.79 -23.95
CA ASN A 229 8.39 -33.03 -24.59
C ASN A 229 9.57 -33.30 -23.65
N VAL A 230 9.67 -34.54 -23.14
CA VAL A 230 10.85 -35.38 -23.36
C VAL A 230 10.38 -36.83 -23.57
N ILE A 231 10.45 -37.29 -24.81
CA ILE A 231 10.39 -38.71 -25.17
C ILE A 231 11.84 -39.15 -25.38
N GLU A 232 12.37 -40.01 -24.51
CA GLU A 232 13.44 -40.93 -24.87
C GLU A 232 13.07 -42.34 -24.42
N LYS A 233 13.31 -43.29 -25.33
CA LYS A 233 12.96 -44.71 -25.23
C LYS A 233 13.89 -45.47 -24.26
N PRO A 234 13.43 -46.62 -23.73
CA PRO A 234 14.08 -47.34 -22.65
C PRO A 234 14.99 -48.48 -23.14
N GLU A 235 16.02 -48.80 -22.34
CA GLU A 235 16.69 -50.11 -22.34
C GLU A 235 16.49 -50.82 -20.99
N GLU A 236 16.59 -52.14 -21.08
CA GLU A 236 15.92 -53.17 -20.31
C GLU A 236 16.60 -53.64 -19.00
N ARG A 237 15.76 -54.27 -18.14
CA ARG A 237 16.01 -55.42 -17.23
C ARG A 237 16.93 -55.19 -16.02
N SER A 238 16.53 -55.50 -14.78
CA SER A 238 16.07 -56.80 -14.25
C SER A 238 15.54 -56.59 -12.81
N SER A 239 14.29 -56.91 -12.48
CA SER A 239 13.74 -58.17 -11.91
C SER A 239 14.18 -58.57 -10.49
N SER A 240 13.28 -58.40 -9.51
CA SER A 240 12.77 -59.44 -8.57
C SER A 240 11.65 -58.77 -7.73
N LYS A 241 10.38 -59.18 -7.82
CA LYS A 241 9.72 -60.36 -7.18
C LYS A 241 9.86 -60.29 -5.65
N ASP A 242 8.81 -60.28 -4.84
CA ASP A 242 7.53 -61.01 -4.84
C ASP A 242 6.56 -60.30 -3.84
N LYS A 243 5.25 -60.18 -4.13
CA LYS A 243 4.11 -60.91 -3.49
C LYS A 243 3.69 -60.38 -2.11
N ASP A 244 2.43 -60.33 -1.69
CA ASP A 244 1.17 -60.88 -2.18
C ASP A 244 0.01 -60.18 -1.44
N GLU A 245 -1.17 -60.21 -2.08
CA GLU A 245 -2.52 -60.38 -1.49
C GLU A 245 -3.11 -59.32 -0.54
N ALA A 246 -4.42 -59.11 -0.46
CA ALA A 246 -5.59 -59.38 -1.29
C ALA A 246 -6.80 -58.75 -0.56
N GLU A 247 -7.95 -58.79 -1.24
CA GLU A 247 -9.33 -58.66 -0.73
C GLU A 247 -9.86 -57.21 -0.57
N ASP A 248 -10.69 -56.70 -1.48
CA ASP A 248 -12.05 -57.11 -1.89
C ASP A 248 -13.09 -56.59 -0.88
N GLU A 249 -13.96 -55.68 -1.34
CA GLU A 249 -15.41 -55.89 -1.24
C GLU A 249 -16.21 -54.75 -1.86
N GLN A 250 -17.19 -55.20 -2.64
CA GLN A 250 -18.27 -54.47 -3.28
C GLN A 250 -19.27 -53.96 -2.23
N ASN A 251 -19.91 -52.81 -2.44
CA ASN A 251 -21.38 -52.85 -2.51
C ASN A 251 -22.05 -51.66 -3.18
N THR A 252 -23.16 -52.06 -3.78
CA THR A 252 -24.20 -51.39 -4.57
C THR A 252 -25.04 -50.34 -3.82
N ARG A 253 -25.67 -49.39 -4.53
CA ARG A 253 -27.09 -49.42 -5.02
C ARG A 253 -27.73 -48.01 -5.13
N LYS A 254 -28.32 -47.71 -6.32
CA LYS A 254 -29.65 -47.08 -6.65
C LYS A 254 -30.15 -45.86 -5.84
N GLU A 255 -30.95 -44.90 -6.32
CA GLU A 255 -31.65 -44.53 -7.56
C GLU A 255 -32.26 -43.10 -7.34
N ASN A 256 -32.75 -42.49 -8.43
CA ASN A 256 -33.86 -41.52 -8.55
C ASN A 256 -33.64 -39.98 -8.63
N ASN A 257 -33.83 -39.49 -9.87
CA ASN A 257 -34.90 -38.58 -10.33
C ASN A 257 -35.22 -37.28 -9.55
N GLN A 258 -35.04 -36.11 -10.21
CA GLN A 258 -36.14 -35.38 -10.87
C GLN A 258 -35.65 -34.10 -11.58
N LYS A 259 -36.30 -33.82 -12.71
CA LYS A 259 -36.13 -32.72 -13.66
C LYS A 259 -37.29 -31.73 -13.48
N PRO A 260 -37.08 -30.42 -13.67
CA PRO A 260 -38.14 -29.53 -14.17
C PRO A 260 -37.64 -28.77 -15.41
N GLU A 261 -38.22 -28.95 -16.60
CA GLU A 261 -39.42 -28.31 -17.17
C GLU A 261 -39.21 -26.83 -17.52
N GLU A 262 -38.89 -26.60 -18.80
CA GLU A 262 -38.79 -25.31 -19.48
C GLU A 262 -40.20 -24.81 -19.85
N ILE A 263 -40.46 -23.54 -19.55
CA ILE A 263 -41.66 -22.81 -19.97
C ILE A 263 -41.32 -22.01 -21.24
N ALA A 264 -42.07 -22.29 -22.30
CA ALA A 264 -42.08 -21.54 -23.54
C ALA A 264 -42.91 -20.25 -23.39
N ILE A 265 -42.40 -19.14 -23.91
CA ILE A 265 -43.18 -17.94 -24.23
C ILE A 265 -42.88 -17.60 -25.69
N GLU A 266 -43.91 -17.72 -26.52
CA GLU A 266 -44.00 -17.17 -27.87
C GLU A 266 -44.27 -15.67 -27.77
N GLU A 267 -43.46 -14.84 -28.42
CA GLU A 267 -43.93 -13.56 -28.96
C GLU A 267 -43.36 -13.38 -30.37
N SER A 268 -44.31 -13.22 -31.29
CA SER A 268 -44.16 -12.94 -32.71
C SER A 268 -43.74 -11.49 -32.96
N GLU A 269 -42.83 -11.26 -33.91
CA GLU A 269 -42.90 -10.07 -34.76
C GLU A 269 -42.16 -10.29 -36.09
N GLU A 270 -42.90 -10.08 -37.17
CA GLU A 270 -42.47 -10.13 -38.56
C GLU A 270 -41.52 -8.98 -38.86
N VAL A 271 -40.34 -9.27 -39.43
CA VAL A 271 -39.57 -8.25 -40.18
C VAL A 271 -39.05 -8.84 -41.50
N VAL A 272 -39.52 -8.17 -42.55
CA VAL A 272 -39.28 -8.38 -43.98
C VAL A 272 -37.78 -8.36 -44.32
N LYS A 273 -37.31 -9.41 -45.01
CA LYS A 273 -35.98 -9.46 -45.63
C LYS A 273 -36.03 -8.84 -47.03
N HIS A 274 -35.39 -7.69 -47.21
CA HIS A 274 -34.89 -7.26 -48.52
C HIS A 274 -33.35 -7.37 -48.56
N LYS A 275 -32.85 -8.22 -49.46
CA LYS A 275 -31.44 -8.24 -49.89
C LYS A 275 -31.26 -7.24 -51.03
N GLY A 276 -30.37 -6.27 -50.84
CA GLY A 276 -29.83 -5.41 -51.88
C GLY A 276 -28.30 -5.27 -51.71
N PRO A 277 -27.49 -5.36 -52.78
CA PRO A 277 -26.04 -5.39 -52.69
C PRO A 277 -25.41 -4.00 -52.82
N GLY A 278 -24.35 -3.74 -52.06
CA GLY A 278 -23.29 -2.79 -52.40
C GLY A 278 -23.63 -1.30 -52.32
N GLY A 279 -23.48 -0.72 -51.13
CA GLY A 279 -23.38 0.73 -50.94
C GLY A 279 -22.20 1.05 -50.01
N ASN A 280 -21.14 1.67 -50.54
CA ASN A 280 -20.11 2.29 -49.73
C ASN A 280 -20.68 3.59 -49.16
N ASP A 281 -21.43 3.48 -48.06
CA ASP A 281 -21.88 4.64 -47.30
C ASP A 281 -20.68 5.22 -46.54
N THR A 282 -20.01 6.18 -47.16
CA THR A 282 -19.21 7.17 -46.41
C THR A 282 -20.18 8.04 -45.63
N GLU A 283 -20.65 7.50 -44.50
CA GLU A 283 -21.36 8.25 -43.48
C GLU A 283 -20.49 9.46 -43.11
N LEU A 284 -20.95 10.67 -43.41
CA LEU A 284 -20.26 11.93 -43.14
C LEU A 284 -20.22 12.15 -41.63
N VAL A 285 -19.22 11.55 -40.97
CA VAL A 285 -19.02 11.71 -39.53
C VAL A 285 -18.58 13.15 -39.25
N HIS A 286 -19.29 13.81 -38.33
CA HIS A 286 -18.98 15.16 -37.87
C HIS A 286 -17.50 15.27 -37.39
N PRO A 287 -16.75 16.33 -37.76
CA PRO A 287 -15.31 16.43 -37.47
C PRO A 287 -14.92 16.23 -36.01
N PHE A 288 -15.75 16.68 -35.06
CA PHE A 288 -15.51 16.47 -33.63
C PHE A 288 -15.62 15.00 -33.21
N ALA A 289 -16.59 14.26 -33.75
CA ALA A 289 -16.74 12.83 -33.47
C ALA A 289 -15.56 12.03 -34.05
N ALA A 290 -15.01 12.44 -35.19
CA ALA A 290 -13.82 11.84 -35.76
C ALA A 290 -12.57 12.07 -34.86
N ILE A 291 -12.41 13.27 -34.31
CA ILE A 291 -11.30 13.58 -33.38
C ILE A 291 -11.40 12.74 -32.11
N GLU A 292 -12.60 12.61 -31.53
CA GLU A 292 -12.79 11.83 -30.30
C GLU A 292 -12.53 10.34 -30.53
N LYS A 293 -13.00 9.81 -31.68
CA LYS A 293 -12.75 8.42 -32.09
C LYS A 293 -11.27 8.15 -32.37
N ALA A 294 -10.54 9.12 -32.94
CA ALA A 294 -9.09 9.01 -33.10
C ALA A 294 -8.37 8.99 -31.74
N ARG A 295 -8.80 9.86 -30.81
CA ARG A 295 -8.22 9.96 -29.46
C ARG A 295 -8.44 8.66 -28.66
N SER A 296 -9.64 8.08 -28.72
CA SER A 296 -9.93 6.81 -28.04
C SER A 296 -9.08 5.66 -28.60
N LEU A 297 -8.97 5.57 -29.92
CA LEU A 297 -8.17 4.55 -30.61
C LEU A 297 -6.67 4.66 -30.26
N CYS A 298 -6.13 5.88 -30.24
CA CYS A 298 -4.74 6.11 -29.86
C CYS A 298 -4.45 5.71 -28.40
N LYS A 299 -5.36 6.04 -27.46
CA LYS A 299 -5.21 5.73 -26.03
C LYS A 299 -5.12 4.21 -25.77
N GLN A 300 -5.89 3.42 -26.51
CA GLN A 300 -5.90 1.96 -26.38
C GLN A 300 -4.61 1.28 -26.89
N ASN A 301 -3.83 1.96 -27.74
CA ASN A 301 -2.69 1.38 -28.44
C ASN A 301 -1.35 2.08 -28.14
N HIS A 302 -1.25 2.79 -27.01
CA HIS A 302 -0.03 3.50 -26.60
C HIS A 302 0.46 4.56 -27.63
N ILE A 303 -0.48 5.19 -28.34
CA ILE A 303 -0.22 6.27 -29.29
C ILE A 303 -0.59 7.61 -28.65
N ASN A 304 0.29 8.60 -28.75
CA ASN A 304 0.08 9.95 -28.25
C ASN A 304 -0.51 10.84 -29.35
N TYR A 305 -1.81 11.13 -29.27
CA TYR A 305 -2.54 11.93 -30.26
C TYR A 305 -2.38 13.45 -30.00
N LYS A 306 -1.91 14.20 -31.00
CA LYS A 306 -1.68 15.66 -30.91
C LYS A 306 -2.61 16.40 -31.89
N PRO A 307 -3.86 16.73 -31.49
CA PRO A 307 -4.85 17.32 -32.40
C PRO A 307 -4.37 18.63 -33.03
N GLY A 308 -3.70 19.48 -32.26
CA GLY A 308 -3.19 20.77 -32.76
C GLY A 308 -2.07 20.66 -33.80
N LYS A 309 -1.44 19.49 -33.96
CA LYS A 309 -0.40 19.23 -34.97
C LYS A 309 -0.87 18.25 -36.05
N GLN A 310 -2.15 17.88 -36.06
CA GLN A 310 -2.71 16.85 -36.94
C GLN A 310 -1.84 15.59 -37.06
N SER A 311 -1.19 15.18 -35.96
CA SER A 311 -0.30 14.01 -35.92
C SER A 311 -0.53 13.18 -34.67
N ALA A 312 -0.19 11.91 -34.74
CA ALA A 312 -0.13 10.97 -33.64
C ALA A 312 1.27 10.37 -33.56
N TYR A 313 1.74 10.04 -32.36
CA TYR A 313 3.07 9.46 -32.15
C TYR A 313 2.96 8.09 -31.48
N CYS A 314 3.38 7.04 -32.16
CA CYS A 314 3.36 5.70 -31.61
C CYS A 314 4.63 5.45 -30.78
N LYS A 315 4.47 5.25 -29.46
CA LYS A 315 5.61 4.99 -28.57
C LYS A 315 6.28 3.64 -28.84
N ILE A 316 5.48 2.63 -29.19
CA ILE A 316 5.94 1.26 -29.46
C ILE A 316 6.82 1.22 -30.71
N CYS A 317 6.38 1.90 -31.77
CA CYS A 317 7.07 1.90 -33.05
C CYS A 317 8.11 3.02 -33.20
N ASN A 318 8.07 4.03 -32.32
CA ASN A 318 8.90 5.23 -32.38
C ASN A 318 8.74 6.02 -33.70
N VAL A 319 7.49 6.12 -34.20
CA VAL A 319 7.16 6.80 -35.47
C VAL A 319 6.04 7.81 -35.28
N THR A 320 6.05 8.87 -36.09
CA THR A 320 4.96 9.84 -36.18
C THR A 320 4.05 9.43 -37.33
N ILE A 321 2.75 9.33 -37.06
CA ILE A 321 1.69 8.98 -38.00
C ILE A 321 0.74 10.16 -38.19
N SER A 322 0.04 10.20 -39.32
CA SER A 322 -1.02 11.19 -39.56
C SER A 322 -2.16 11.01 -38.54
N SER A 323 -2.82 12.10 -38.16
CA SER A 323 -3.96 12.08 -37.23
C SER A 323 -5.27 11.51 -37.80
N SER A 324 -5.30 11.13 -39.07
CA SER A 324 -6.50 10.52 -39.65
C SER A 324 -6.76 9.14 -39.04
N ILE A 325 -8.03 8.86 -38.71
CA ILE A 325 -8.42 7.56 -38.12
C ILE A 325 -7.94 6.39 -38.98
N LYS A 326 -8.02 6.54 -40.31
CA LYS A 326 -7.55 5.53 -41.27
C LYS A 326 -6.07 5.21 -41.04
N MET A 327 -5.20 6.21 -41.06
CA MET A 327 -3.76 5.99 -40.88
C MET A 327 -3.40 5.45 -39.50
N ILE A 328 -4.16 5.82 -38.47
CA ILE A 328 -3.97 5.27 -37.12
C ILE A 328 -4.36 3.79 -37.08
N LYS A 329 -5.48 3.41 -37.69
CA LYS A 329 -5.90 2.00 -37.79
C LYS A 329 -4.91 1.19 -38.60
N ASP A 330 -4.54 1.66 -39.78
CA ASP A 330 -3.57 1.00 -40.66
C ASP A 330 -2.27 0.74 -39.88
N HIS A 331 -1.76 1.73 -39.13
CA HIS A 331 -0.57 1.56 -38.30
C HIS A 331 -0.72 0.55 -37.15
N ILE A 332 -1.88 0.48 -36.51
CA ILE A 332 -2.14 -0.48 -35.41
C ILE A 332 -2.22 -1.91 -35.97
N GLU A 333 -2.81 -2.05 -37.16
CA GLU A 333 -3.01 -3.33 -37.84
C GLU A 333 -1.73 -3.83 -38.54
N GLU A 334 -0.71 -2.98 -38.72
CA GLU A 334 0.60 -3.38 -39.24
C GLU A 334 1.24 -4.49 -38.37
N GLU A 335 1.66 -5.57 -39.01
CA GLU A 335 2.30 -6.73 -38.36
C GLU A 335 3.50 -6.30 -37.48
N LYS A 336 4.31 -5.35 -37.96
CA LYS A 336 5.45 -4.79 -37.22
C LYS A 336 5.04 -4.11 -35.92
N HIS A 337 3.89 -3.44 -35.88
CA HIS A 337 3.36 -2.82 -34.66
C HIS A 337 2.93 -3.91 -33.68
N MET A 338 2.16 -4.89 -34.17
CA MET A 338 1.63 -5.99 -33.35
C MET A 338 2.72 -6.87 -32.76
N GLU A 339 3.80 -7.15 -33.50
CA GLU A 339 4.96 -7.87 -32.98
C GLU A 339 5.66 -7.10 -31.86
N LYS A 340 5.93 -5.80 -32.05
CA LYS A 340 6.54 -4.95 -31.03
C LYS A 340 5.66 -4.82 -29.79
N LEU A 341 4.35 -4.70 -29.97
CA LEU A 341 3.37 -4.68 -28.88
C LEU A 341 3.38 -6.01 -28.10
N LYS A 342 3.45 -7.15 -28.78
CA LYS A 342 3.60 -8.47 -28.13
C LYS A 342 4.93 -8.58 -27.37
N MET A 343 6.02 -8.08 -27.93
CA MET A 343 7.33 -8.06 -27.26
C MET A 343 7.33 -7.15 -26.02
N GLU A 344 6.70 -5.97 -26.08
CA GLU A 344 6.54 -5.10 -24.90
C GLU A 344 5.71 -5.78 -23.81
N LYS A 345 4.58 -6.41 -24.17
CA LYS A 345 3.76 -7.16 -23.22
C LYS A 345 4.56 -8.29 -22.56
N LYS A 346 5.35 -9.04 -23.34
CA LYS A 346 6.26 -10.08 -22.80
C LYS A 346 7.34 -9.50 -21.87
N LYS A 347 7.93 -8.35 -22.18
CA LYS A 347 8.88 -7.67 -21.29
C LYS A 347 8.25 -7.24 -19.96
N ILE A 348 6.99 -6.78 -20.00
CA ILE A 348 6.25 -6.36 -18.80
C ILE A 348 5.88 -7.56 -17.92
N THR A 349 5.63 -8.74 -18.50
CA THR A 349 5.28 -9.96 -17.75
C THR A 349 6.49 -10.78 -17.28
N ALA A 350 7.63 -10.68 -17.97
CA ALA A 350 8.81 -11.50 -17.67
C ALA A 350 9.82 -10.85 -16.70
N GLN A 351 9.72 -9.55 -16.42
CA GLN A 351 10.51 -8.97 -15.33
C GLN A 351 9.85 -9.36 -14.00
N PRO A 352 10.55 -10.08 -13.09
CA PRO A 352 10.08 -10.20 -11.72
C PRO A 352 9.92 -8.78 -11.21
N ARG A 353 8.67 -8.38 -10.97
CA ARG A 353 8.38 -7.11 -10.33
C ARG A 353 8.96 -7.26 -8.92
N ASN A 354 10.20 -6.84 -8.74
CA ASN A 354 10.67 -6.39 -7.44
C ASN A 354 9.76 -5.22 -7.11
N GLU A 355 8.67 -5.57 -6.45
CA GLU A 355 7.61 -4.67 -6.06
C GLU A 355 8.26 -3.65 -5.14
N LEU A 356 8.52 -2.46 -5.67
CA LEU A 356 9.21 -1.42 -4.94
C LEU A 356 8.42 -1.16 -3.67
N LEU A 357 9.12 -1.14 -2.53
CA LEU A 357 8.50 -0.77 -1.28
C LEU A 357 8.03 0.67 -1.39
N LYS A 358 6.74 0.87 -1.13
CA LYS A 358 6.03 2.13 -1.24
C LYS A 358 5.30 2.40 0.06
N VAL A 359 5.33 3.64 0.50
CA VAL A 359 4.51 4.11 1.62
C VAL A 359 3.86 5.44 1.25
N PRO A 360 2.59 5.67 1.63
CA PRO A 360 1.96 6.97 1.45
C PRO A 360 2.81 8.10 2.05
N MET A 361 2.89 9.24 1.36
CA MET A 361 3.68 10.39 1.80
C MET A 361 3.28 10.90 3.20
N CYS A 362 2.02 10.79 3.58
CA CYS A 362 1.57 11.15 4.94
C CYS A 362 2.08 10.22 6.05
N LEU A 363 2.48 8.99 5.71
CA LEU A 363 3.12 8.06 6.66
C LEU A 363 4.64 8.19 6.62
N PHE A 364 5.20 8.59 5.47
CA PHE A 364 6.64 8.85 5.36
C PHE A 364 7.06 10.12 6.10
N ILE A 365 6.28 11.19 5.99
CA ILE A 365 6.61 12.50 6.54
C ILE A 365 6.08 12.58 7.97
N ASP A 366 7.00 12.48 8.91
CA ASP A 366 6.74 12.66 10.34
C ASP A 366 6.75 14.16 10.70
N THR A 367 7.80 14.85 10.27
CA THR A 367 7.95 16.29 10.49
C THR A 367 8.41 16.98 9.22
N PHE A 368 7.96 18.22 8.99
CA PHE A 368 8.58 19.08 7.99
C PHE A 368 8.66 20.53 8.47
N ASN A 369 9.68 21.24 8.01
CA ASN A 369 9.90 22.65 8.31
C ASN A 369 10.20 23.39 7.02
N GLU A 370 9.51 24.51 6.80
CA GLU A 370 9.79 25.41 5.69
C GLU A 370 10.84 26.43 6.12
N PHE A 371 11.83 26.65 5.25
CA PHE A 371 12.90 27.63 5.44
C PHE A 371 12.90 28.59 4.28
N GLN A 372 13.09 29.88 4.59
CA GLN A 372 13.34 30.91 3.60
C GLN A 372 14.74 31.46 3.84
N LYS A 373 15.59 31.45 2.80
CA LYS A 373 16.90 32.10 2.89
C LYS A 373 16.70 33.61 3.04
N PRO A 374 17.41 34.27 3.98
CA PRO A 374 17.41 35.73 4.06
C PRO A 374 17.77 36.32 2.70
N HIS A 375 17.05 37.38 2.30
CA HIS A 375 17.30 38.14 1.06
C HIS A 375 17.04 37.42 -0.27
N GLU A 376 16.64 36.14 -0.28
CA GLU A 376 16.20 35.50 -1.50
C GLU A 376 14.66 35.45 -1.56
N PRO A 377 14.02 36.09 -2.55
CA PRO A 377 12.57 36.25 -2.55
C PRO A 377 11.80 34.94 -2.78
N ILE A 378 12.46 33.88 -3.27
CA ILE A 378 11.78 32.71 -3.87
C ILE A 378 12.34 31.32 -3.50
N PRO A 379 13.60 31.08 -3.12
CA PRO A 379 14.01 29.74 -2.74
C PRO A 379 13.61 29.47 -1.30
N ARG A 380 12.37 28.99 -1.18
CA ARG A 380 11.89 28.26 -0.02
C ARG A 380 12.37 26.81 -0.13
N PHE A 381 12.85 26.28 0.97
CA PHE A 381 13.23 24.88 1.12
C PHE A 381 12.35 24.22 2.16
N VAL A 382 12.18 22.91 2.05
CA VAL A 382 11.47 22.11 3.03
C VAL A 382 12.42 21.03 3.53
N ALA A 383 12.74 21.07 4.83
CA ALA A 383 13.38 19.95 5.49
C ALA A 383 12.30 18.95 5.90
N ILE A 384 12.50 17.69 5.53
CA ILE A 384 11.59 16.57 5.80
C ILE A 384 12.33 15.62 6.73
N ASN A 385 11.68 15.26 7.84
CA ASN A 385 12.18 14.36 8.88
C ASN A 385 13.59 14.72 9.38
N ARG A 386 13.96 16.02 9.31
CA ARG A 386 15.32 16.54 9.57
C ARG A 386 16.46 15.85 8.80
N LYS A 387 16.13 15.07 7.75
CA LYS A 387 17.10 14.25 6.99
C LYS A 387 17.15 14.58 5.51
N ILE A 388 16.10 15.18 4.97
CA ILE A 388 15.96 15.43 3.54
C ILE A 388 15.66 16.91 3.34
N LEU A 389 16.45 17.61 2.52
CA LEU A 389 16.17 18.98 2.12
C LEU A 389 15.80 19.03 0.64
N VAL A 390 14.62 19.53 0.33
CA VAL A 390 14.17 19.75 -1.05
C VAL A 390 13.70 21.17 -1.27
N SER A 391 13.60 21.60 -2.52
CA SER A 391 12.94 22.87 -2.84
C SER A 391 11.45 22.79 -2.52
N TYR A 392 10.86 23.91 -2.13
CA TYR A 392 9.43 24.03 -1.84
C TYR A 392 8.57 23.61 -3.03
N LEU A 393 8.98 23.98 -4.25
CA LEU A 393 8.27 23.56 -5.46
C LEU A 393 8.33 22.04 -5.67
N SER A 394 9.47 21.40 -5.43
CA SER A 394 9.58 19.94 -5.50
C SER A 394 8.70 19.25 -4.45
N PHE A 395 8.68 19.78 -3.23
CA PHE A 395 7.82 19.29 -2.15
C PHE A 395 6.34 19.30 -2.57
N LEU A 396 5.90 20.36 -3.22
CA LEU A 396 4.54 20.57 -3.74
C LEU A 396 4.28 19.91 -5.11
N PHE A 397 5.19 19.06 -5.62
CA PHE A 397 5.08 18.42 -6.93
C PHE A 397 4.99 19.40 -8.12
N MET A 398 5.57 20.59 -8.00
CA MET A 398 5.58 21.61 -9.04
C MET A 398 6.87 21.54 -9.86
N THR A 399 6.72 21.17 -11.13
CA THR A 399 7.83 21.14 -12.10
C THR A 399 7.68 22.22 -13.16
N PHE A 400 8.79 22.76 -13.64
CA PHE A 400 8.79 23.71 -14.76
C PHE A 400 8.91 22.99 -16.10
N ASN A 401 8.11 23.41 -17.07
CA ASN A 401 8.25 23.04 -18.47
C ASN A 401 8.26 24.32 -19.31
N GLY A 402 9.45 24.92 -19.43
CA GLY A 402 9.60 26.28 -19.95
C GLY A 402 8.94 27.30 -19.02
N THR A 403 7.98 28.07 -19.54
CA THR A 403 7.23 29.08 -18.78
C THR A 403 6.00 28.54 -18.05
N VAL A 404 5.65 27.27 -18.28
CA VAL A 404 4.47 26.63 -17.70
C VAL A 404 4.88 25.82 -16.48
N ILE A 405 4.15 25.99 -15.37
CA ILE A 405 4.32 25.18 -14.17
C ILE A 405 3.26 24.09 -14.20
N ARG A 406 3.67 22.86 -13.95
CA ARG A 406 2.80 21.70 -13.92
C ARG A 406 2.84 21.08 -12.53
N CYS A 407 1.67 20.92 -11.92
CA CYS A 407 1.52 20.07 -10.75
C CYS A 407 1.48 18.62 -11.19
N GLN A 408 2.46 17.82 -10.77
CA GLN A 408 2.56 16.43 -11.17
C GLN A 408 1.55 15.54 -10.45
N ALA A 409 1.21 15.86 -9.20
CA ALA A 409 0.22 15.14 -8.40
C ALA A 409 -1.23 15.35 -8.89
N CYS A 410 -1.58 16.57 -9.32
CA CYS A 410 -2.92 16.89 -9.84
C CYS A 410 -3.03 16.79 -11.37
N GLU A 411 -1.90 16.65 -12.06
CA GLU A 411 -1.80 16.64 -13.53
C GLU A 411 -2.31 17.90 -14.26
N VAL A 412 -2.40 19.03 -13.56
CA VAL A 412 -2.85 20.31 -14.11
C VAL A 412 -1.69 21.29 -14.30
N ASN A 413 -1.85 22.19 -15.26
CA ASN A 413 -0.96 23.33 -15.39
C ASN A 413 -1.43 24.46 -14.45
N VAL A 414 -0.50 25.10 -13.78
CA VAL A 414 -0.75 26.13 -12.77
C VAL A 414 0.01 27.39 -13.20
N GLN A 415 -0.65 28.55 -13.13
CA GLN A 415 0.05 29.82 -13.35
C GLN A 415 0.92 30.14 -12.13
N PHE A 416 2.06 30.82 -12.33
CA PHE A 416 2.97 31.16 -11.22
C PHE A 416 2.26 31.87 -10.05
N ARG A 417 1.37 32.82 -10.35
CA ARG A 417 0.56 33.53 -9.34
C ARG A 417 -0.53 32.68 -8.68
N GLY A 418 -0.87 31.54 -9.29
CA GLY A 418 -1.92 30.63 -8.82
C GLY A 418 -1.39 29.44 -8.03
N ILE A 419 -0.07 29.34 -7.77
CA ILE A 419 0.50 28.22 -7.02
C ILE A 419 -0.13 28.14 -5.63
N GLU A 420 -0.11 29.23 -4.86
CA GLU A 420 -0.63 29.25 -3.49
C GLU A 420 -2.12 28.90 -3.43
N LEU A 421 -2.91 29.41 -4.39
CA LEU A 421 -4.32 29.06 -4.49
C LEU A 421 -4.53 27.57 -4.80
N HIS A 422 -3.73 27.01 -5.72
CA HIS A 422 -3.82 25.60 -6.11
C HIS A 422 -3.42 24.66 -4.97
N VAL A 423 -2.31 24.94 -4.28
CA VAL A 423 -1.80 24.05 -3.21
C VAL A 423 -2.73 24.04 -2.00
N GLY A 424 -3.45 25.14 -1.76
CA GLY A 424 -4.51 25.21 -0.75
C GLY A 424 -5.79 24.45 -1.09
N THR A 425 -5.93 23.92 -2.32
CA THR A 425 -7.14 23.17 -2.68
C THR A 425 -7.20 21.80 -1.99
N PRO A 426 -8.40 21.32 -1.59
CA PRO A 426 -8.57 19.98 -1.04
C PRO A 426 -8.08 18.87 -1.97
N THR A 427 -8.22 19.07 -3.28
CA THR A 427 -7.75 18.14 -4.31
C THR A 427 -6.24 17.97 -4.27
N HIS A 428 -5.49 19.08 -4.22
CA HIS A 428 -4.03 19.03 -4.14
C HIS A 428 -3.54 18.37 -2.86
N MET A 429 -4.06 18.79 -1.70
CA MET A 429 -3.70 18.19 -0.41
C MET A 429 -3.95 16.67 -0.38
N LYS A 430 -5.10 16.23 -0.93
CA LYS A 430 -5.43 14.80 -1.02
C LYS A 430 -4.49 14.05 -1.95
N ALA A 431 -4.12 14.65 -3.08
CA ALA A 431 -3.16 14.06 -4.01
C ALA A 431 -1.78 13.91 -3.36
N MET A 432 -1.28 14.95 -2.67
CA MET A 432 0.00 14.88 -1.94
C MET A 432 0.02 13.76 -0.90
N ILE A 433 -0.97 13.74 0.00
CA ILE A 433 -1.08 12.76 1.09
C ILE A 433 -1.08 11.32 0.58
N LYS A 434 -1.78 11.08 -0.54
CA LYS A 434 -1.92 9.75 -1.15
C LYS A 434 -0.77 9.35 -2.05
N THR A 435 0.11 10.27 -2.44
CA THR A 435 1.22 9.93 -3.33
C THR A 435 2.20 9.06 -2.57
N ASP A 436 2.62 7.95 -3.18
CA ASP A 436 3.56 7.04 -2.54
C ASP A 436 4.99 7.58 -2.64
N VAL A 437 5.72 7.46 -1.54
CA VAL A 437 7.18 7.59 -1.48
C VAL A 437 7.78 6.20 -1.72
N VAL A 438 8.74 6.13 -2.64
CA VAL A 438 9.36 4.89 -3.13
C VAL A 438 10.73 4.73 -2.49
N PHE A 439 10.98 3.59 -1.84
CA PHE A 439 12.27 3.28 -1.24
C PHE A 439 13.22 2.66 -2.28
N VAL A 440 14.16 3.47 -2.75
CA VAL A 440 15.18 3.08 -3.76
C VAL A 440 16.62 3.34 -3.31
N GLY A 441 16.81 3.77 -2.06
CA GLY A 441 18.12 4.03 -1.48
C GLY A 441 18.05 4.81 -0.18
N VAL A 442 19.17 4.86 0.55
CA VAL A 442 19.28 5.62 1.80
C VAL A 442 19.21 7.12 1.51
N ASN A 443 18.34 7.82 2.23
CA ASN A 443 18.09 9.26 2.08
C ASN A 443 17.73 9.66 0.64
N GLU A 444 17.12 8.76 -0.14
CA GLU A 444 16.48 9.15 -1.39
C GLU A 444 15.05 9.60 -1.11
N PHE A 445 14.60 10.64 -1.82
CA PHE A 445 13.24 11.14 -1.71
C PHE A 445 12.54 11.09 -3.07
N VAL A 446 12.12 9.88 -3.45
CA VAL A 446 11.46 9.61 -4.72
C VAL A 446 9.98 9.36 -4.48
N ARG A 447 9.12 9.92 -5.34
CA ARG A 447 7.66 9.79 -5.24
C ARG A 447 7.09 9.24 -6.54
N GLU A 448 6.19 8.27 -6.48
CA GLU A 448 5.50 7.77 -7.68
C GLU A 448 4.25 8.61 -7.94
N VAL A 449 4.38 9.62 -8.80
CA VAL A 449 3.30 10.57 -9.09
C VAL A 449 2.21 9.97 -9.98
N ARG A 450 2.55 8.94 -10.75
CA ARG A 450 1.64 8.11 -11.57
C ARG A 450 2.25 6.73 -11.71
N ALA A 451 1.45 5.74 -12.06
CA ALA A 451 1.96 4.39 -12.32
C ALA A 451 3.17 4.42 -13.28
N GLY A 452 4.31 3.94 -12.77
CA GLY A 452 5.59 3.89 -13.49
C GLY A 452 6.31 5.23 -13.68
N HIS A 453 5.78 6.35 -13.18
CA HIS A 453 6.41 7.67 -13.28
C HIS A 453 6.91 8.16 -11.93
N TYR A 454 8.21 8.41 -11.85
CA TYR A 454 8.90 8.68 -10.60
C TYR A 454 9.41 10.12 -10.57
N HIS A 455 9.10 10.82 -9.49
CA HIS A 455 9.52 12.19 -9.24
C HIS A 455 10.68 12.21 -8.22
N CYS A 456 11.86 12.68 -8.65
CA CYS A 456 12.99 12.89 -7.77
C CYS A 456 12.84 14.19 -6.99
N GLY A 457 12.77 14.09 -5.66
CA GLY A 457 12.62 15.24 -4.77
C GLY A 457 13.80 16.21 -4.81
N TYR A 458 15.03 15.71 -4.94
CA TYR A 458 16.23 16.56 -4.97
C TYR A 458 16.34 17.36 -6.27
N CYS A 459 16.14 16.70 -7.42
CA CYS A 459 16.32 17.31 -8.73
C CYS A 459 15.04 17.93 -9.32
N ASN A 460 13.89 17.73 -8.69
CA ASN A 460 12.57 18.17 -9.18
C ASN A 460 12.29 17.69 -10.62
N LEU A 461 12.63 16.43 -10.90
CA LEU A 461 12.57 15.80 -12.22
C LEU A 461 11.60 14.61 -12.21
N VAL A 462 10.79 14.47 -13.25
CA VAL A 462 9.91 13.31 -13.46
C VAL A 462 10.52 12.38 -14.51
N LEU A 463 10.60 11.10 -14.17
CA LEU A 463 11.20 10.03 -14.94
C LEU A 463 10.11 9.03 -15.33
N GLY A 464 10.17 8.51 -16.56
CA GLY A 464 9.07 7.75 -17.15
C GLY A 464 9.04 6.26 -16.83
N ASN A 465 10.09 5.73 -16.18
CA ASN A 465 10.17 4.34 -15.76
C ASN A 465 11.25 4.17 -14.67
N ILE A 466 11.34 2.97 -14.11
CA ILE A 466 12.25 2.62 -13.01
C ILE A 466 13.72 2.56 -13.44
N GLN A 467 14.00 2.20 -14.70
CA GLN A 467 15.36 2.15 -15.21
C GLN A 467 15.95 3.56 -15.35
N ASP A 468 15.15 4.50 -15.85
CA ASP A 468 15.49 5.92 -15.90
C ASP A 468 15.71 6.49 -14.51
N LEU A 469 14.90 6.05 -13.53
CA LEU A 469 15.11 6.40 -12.12
C LEU A 469 16.49 5.93 -11.63
N TYR A 470 16.85 4.66 -11.77
CA TYR A 470 18.15 4.17 -11.31
C TYR A 470 19.32 4.83 -12.03
N SER A 471 19.19 5.05 -13.35
CA SER A 471 20.18 5.79 -14.14
C SER A 471 20.36 7.22 -13.62
N HIS A 472 19.24 7.91 -13.35
CA HIS A 472 19.24 9.26 -12.78
C HIS A 472 19.88 9.30 -11.39
N LEU A 473 19.48 8.42 -10.47
CA LEU A 473 20.02 8.36 -9.11
C LEU A 473 21.53 8.04 -9.10
N SER A 474 22.00 7.28 -10.09
CA SER A 474 23.42 6.96 -10.24
C SER A 474 24.25 8.09 -10.87
N SER A 475 23.58 9.06 -11.52
CA SER A 475 24.24 10.15 -12.24
C SER A 475 24.97 11.11 -11.31
N GLN A 476 26.07 11.70 -11.81
CA GLN A 476 26.85 12.68 -11.06
C GLN A 476 26.02 13.91 -10.68
N ASN A 477 25.10 14.33 -11.55
CA ASN A 477 24.26 15.50 -11.32
C ASN A 477 23.32 15.32 -10.11
N HIS A 478 22.70 14.14 -9.98
CA HIS A 478 21.87 13.81 -8.82
C HIS A 478 22.71 13.80 -7.53
N LYS A 479 23.84 13.09 -7.55
CA LYS A 479 24.76 12.99 -6.40
C LYS A 479 25.18 14.37 -5.89
N SER A 480 25.68 15.23 -6.79
CA SER A 480 26.11 16.58 -6.43
C SER A 480 24.94 17.47 -5.94
N THR A 481 23.75 17.34 -6.54
CA THR A 481 22.55 18.06 -6.06
C THR A 481 22.15 17.61 -4.66
N LYS A 482 22.12 16.30 -4.41
CA LYS A 482 21.81 15.71 -3.11
C LYS A 482 22.84 16.13 -2.06
N GLU A 483 24.13 16.01 -2.35
CA GLU A 483 25.22 16.43 -1.46
C GLU A 483 25.12 17.91 -1.08
N ALA A 484 24.90 18.80 -2.06
CA ALA A 484 24.70 20.21 -1.81
C ALA A 484 23.52 20.47 -0.87
N LYS A 485 22.38 19.78 -1.08
CA LYS A 485 21.19 19.89 -0.23
C LYS A 485 21.41 19.35 1.18
N MET A 486 22.17 18.27 1.32
CA MET A 486 22.54 17.72 2.62
C MET A 486 23.50 18.64 3.38
N GLY A 487 24.46 19.28 2.69
CA GLY A 487 25.32 20.30 3.28
C GLY A 487 24.54 21.53 3.77
N GLU A 488 23.59 22.02 2.98
CA GLU A 488 22.68 23.10 3.39
C GLU A 488 21.83 22.70 4.61
N LEU A 489 21.32 21.47 4.63
CA LEU A 489 20.52 20.95 5.74
C LEU A 489 21.31 20.95 7.05
N PHE A 490 22.56 20.50 6.99
CA PHE A 490 23.45 20.46 8.14
C PHE A 490 23.69 21.86 8.72
N LEU A 491 23.95 22.86 7.87
CA LEU A 491 24.11 24.25 8.30
C LEU A 491 22.84 24.81 8.94
N LEU A 492 21.66 24.50 8.39
CA LEU A 492 20.38 24.99 8.93
C LEU A 492 20.10 24.50 10.35
N PHE A 493 20.49 23.26 10.68
CA PHE A 493 20.28 22.73 12.04
C PHE A 493 21.42 23.09 13.00
N SER A 494 22.65 23.25 12.50
CA SER A 494 23.80 23.64 13.34
C SER A 494 23.70 25.08 13.88
N LEU A 495 22.93 25.95 13.25
CA LEU A 495 22.74 27.34 13.67
C LEU A 495 21.58 27.55 14.66
N ASN A 496 20.74 26.53 14.87
CA ASN A 496 19.56 26.60 15.73
C ASN A 496 19.70 25.80 17.04
N GLU A 497 20.81 25.09 17.22
CA GLU A 497 21.26 24.48 18.48
C GLU A 497 22.31 25.39 19.13
#